data_AF-A0AAD2AED8-F1
#
_entry.id   AF-A0AAD2AED8-F1
#
_cell.length_a   1.000
_cell.length_b   1.000
_cell.length_c   1.000
_cell.angle_alpha   90.00
_cell.angle_beta   90.00
_cell.angle_gamma   90.00
#
_symmetry.space_group_name_H-M   'P 1'
#
loop_
_entity.id
_entity.type
_entity.pdbx_description
1 polymer ?
#
loop_
_entity_poly.entity_id
_entity_poly.type
_entity_poly.pdbx_seq_one_letter_code
_entity_poly.pdbx_strand_id
1 'polypeptide(L)'
;MSDISDVYTSLETDCDVQSMSDSDTSSDEDLMEHLEDDIINWLRYCRIAQRIVRDYLAPNRARSLSSLMMHSLDLRSRAVPPFSVNCFCNFLWIAAQSMNHTDYDQADLVTKVRESIQRIDENFVKRMHG
;
A
#
# COMPACT_ATOMS: atom_id res chain seq x y z
N MET A 1 3.02 -76.84 -30.90
CA MET A 1 3.39 -76.57 -32.30
C MET A 1 3.47 -75.06 -32.45
N SER A 2 4.72 -74.60 -32.58
CA SER A 2 5.26 -73.42 -33.28
C SER A 2 4.47 -72.10 -33.34
N ASP A 3 5.07 -71.09 -32.69
CA ASP A 3 5.44 -69.74 -33.15
C ASP A 3 4.63 -69.03 -34.25
N ILE A 4 4.31 -67.75 -33.98
CA ILE A 4 4.60 -66.60 -34.86
C ILE A 4 4.77 -65.34 -34.00
N SER A 5 5.82 -64.60 -34.33
CA SER A 5 6.35 -63.36 -33.74
C SER A 5 5.68 -62.09 -34.27
N ASP A 6 5.95 -60.96 -33.58
CA ASP A 6 6.24 -59.59 -34.08
C ASP A 6 5.63 -58.55 -33.12
N VAL A 7 6.38 -57.98 -32.17
CA VAL A 7 7.29 -56.82 -32.28
C VAL A 7 6.61 -55.58 -32.88
N TYR A 8 6.25 -54.59 -32.06
CA TYR A 8 6.36 -53.15 -32.39
C TYR A 8 6.48 -52.29 -31.11
N THR A 9 7.73 -51.87 -30.88
CA THR A 9 8.27 -50.61 -30.30
C THR A 9 7.59 -49.86 -29.15
N SER A 10 8.45 -49.59 -28.16
CA SER A 10 8.44 -48.52 -27.16
C SER A 10 7.90 -47.17 -27.65
N LEU A 11 7.17 -46.51 -26.76
CA LEU A 11 7.16 -45.04 -26.67
C LEU A 11 7.25 -44.68 -25.17
N GLU A 12 8.50 -44.52 -24.72
CA GLU A 12 8.81 -43.72 -23.55
C GLU A 12 8.25 -42.31 -23.81
N THR A 13 7.36 -41.85 -22.95
CA THR A 13 6.99 -40.44 -22.89
C THR A 13 7.62 -39.88 -21.62
N ASP A 14 8.83 -39.35 -21.79
CA ASP A 14 9.47 -38.42 -20.87
C ASP A 14 8.48 -37.28 -20.59
N CYS A 15 7.88 -37.31 -19.40
CA CYS A 15 7.18 -36.17 -18.87
C CYS A 15 8.24 -35.23 -18.30
N ASP A 16 8.77 -34.36 -19.17
CA ASP A 16 9.50 -33.17 -18.75
C ASP A 16 8.56 -32.33 -17.85
N VAL A 17 8.73 -32.47 -16.54
CA VAL A 17 8.17 -31.54 -15.56
C VAL A 17 8.97 -30.25 -15.72
N GLN A 18 8.51 -29.39 -16.64
CA GLN A 18 8.91 -28.00 -16.66
C GLN A 18 8.42 -27.35 -15.36
N SER A 19 9.32 -27.25 -14.39
CA SER A 19 9.20 -26.27 -13.31
C SER A 19 9.17 -24.88 -13.94
N MET A 20 7.98 -24.35 -14.17
CA MET A 20 7.78 -22.90 -14.27
C MET A 20 8.00 -22.31 -12.87
N SER A 21 9.25 -22.01 -12.58
CA SER A 21 9.61 -21.10 -11.50
C SER A 21 9.37 -19.67 -11.99
N ASP A 22 8.12 -19.21 -11.95
CA ASP A 22 7.82 -17.79 -12.07
C ASP A 22 8.06 -17.15 -10.70
N SER A 23 9.34 -16.92 -10.39
CA SER A 23 9.73 -16.04 -9.30
C SER A 23 9.65 -14.60 -9.80
N ASP A 24 8.43 -14.07 -9.95
CA ASP A 24 8.18 -12.63 -10.01
C ASP A 24 8.42 -12.05 -8.61
N THR A 25 9.68 -11.93 -8.23
CA THR A 25 10.09 -11.03 -7.15
C THR A 25 10.08 -9.62 -7.73
N SER A 26 8.87 -9.07 -7.95
CA SER A 26 8.70 -7.62 -7.93
C SER A 26 9.29 -7.17 -6.60
N SER A 27 10.42 -6.48 -6.64
CA SER A 27 11.17 -6.23 -5.43
C SER A 27 10.33 -5.33 -4.53
N ASP A 28 10.34 -5.57 -3.21
CA ASP A 28 9.60 -4.73 -2.25
C ASP A 28 10.01 -3.23 -2.38
N GLU A 29 11.18 -2.96 -2.96
CA GLU A 29 11.65 -1.62 -3.32
C GLU A 29 10.81 -0.97 -4.43
N ASP A 30 10.42 -1.73 -5.47
CA ASP A 30 9.59 -1.24 -6.58
C ASP A 30 8.17 -0.88 -6.09
N LEU A 31 7.65 -1.64 -5.12
CA LEU A 31 6.36 -1.36 -4.47
C LEU A 31 6.40 -0.09 -3.61
N MET A 32 7.52 0.14 -2.92
CA MET A 32 7.73 1.34 -2.12
C MET A 32 7.89 2.58 -2.99
N GLU A 33 8.61 2.50 -4.10
CA GLU A 33 8.75 3.60 -5.07
C GLU A 33 7.39 3.98 -5.68
N HIS A 34 6.56 2.98 -6.04
CA HIS A 34 5.22 3.24 -6.56
C HIS A 34 4.31 3.93 -5.54
N LEU A 35 4.40 3.55 -4.27
CA LEU A 35 3.64 4.19 -3.20
C LEU A 35 4.09 5.64 -2.97
N GLU A 36 5.39 5.93 -3.09
CA GLU A 36 5.90 7.29 -2.98
C GLU A 36 5.38 8.18 -4.12
N ASP A 37 5.37 7.67 -5.35
CA ASP A 37 4.82 8.38 -6.51
C ASP A 37 3.31 8.65 -6.37
N ASP A 38 2.56 7.66 -5.91
CA ASP A 38 1.13 7.80 -5.64
C ASP A 38 0.85 8.83 -4.54
N ILE A 39 1.66 8.83 -3.47
CA ILE A 39 1.57 9.84 -2.41
C ILE A 39 1.89 11.22 -2.97
N ILE A 40 2.94 11.39 -3.78
CA ILE A 40 3.30 12.66 -4.39
C ILE A 40 2.16 13.18 -5.28
N ASN A 41 1.58 12.31 -6.12
CA ASN A 41 0.47 12.67 -6.99
C ASN A 41 -0.78 13.05 -6.18
N TRP A 42 -1.10 12.30 -5.14
CA TRP A 42 -2.22 12.61 -4.24
C TRP A 42 -2.03 13.95 -3.52
N LEU A 43 -0.80 14.27 -3.06
CA LEU A 43 -0.50 15.56 -2.42
C LEU A 43 -0.61 16.74 -3.41
N ARG A 44 -0.20 16.54 -4.67
CA ARG A 44 -0.39 17.55 -5.73
C ARG A 44 -1.87 17.80 -5.97
N TYR A 45 -2.67 16.75 -6.07
CA TYR A 45 -4.13 16.87 -6.20
C TYR A 45 -4.74 17.64 -5.01
N CYS A 46 -4.33 17.31 -3.78
CA CYS A 46 -4.80 17.99 -2.58
C CYS A 46 -4.48 19.49 -2.59
N ARG A 47 -3.29 19.91 -3.03
CA ARG A 47 -2.93 21.34 -3.17
C ARG A 47 -3.82 22.05 -4.20
N ILE A 48 -4.09 21.42 -5.33
CA ILE A 48 -4.97 21.99 -6.37
C ILE A 48 -6.39 22.13 -5.83
N ALA A 49 -6.93 21.07 -5.24
CA ALA A 49 -8.26 21.08 -4.63
C ALA A 49 -8.37 22.15 -3.53
N GLN A 50 -7.35 22.28 -2.68
CA GLN A 50 -7.31 23.31 -1.64
C GLN A 50 -7.35 24.73 -2.22
N ARG A 51 -6.58 25.00 -3.29
CA ARG A 51 -6.64 26.29 -4.00
C ARG A 51 -8.02 26.55 -4.59
N ILE A 52 -8.62 25.56 -5.25
CA ILE A 52 -9.96 25.69 -5.84
C ILE A 52 -11.00 26.04 -4.75
N VAL A 53 -10.99 25.31 -3.63
CA VAL A 53 -11.91 25.55 -2.52
C VAL A 53 -11.71 26.94 -1.92
N ARG A 54 -10.45 27.35 -1.71
CA ARG A 54 -10.11 28.66 -1.14
C ARG A 54 -10.51 29.82 -2.06
N ASP A 55 -10.12 29.75 -3.31
CA ASP A 55 -10.18 30.89 -4.24
C ASP A 55 -11.57 31.04 -4.86
N TYR A 56 -12.30 29.94 -5.05
CA TYR A 56 -13.57 29.94 -5.79
C TYR A 56 -14.78 29.58 -4.95
N LEU A 57 -14.66 28.65 -4.00
CA LEU A 57 -15.82 28.14 -3.25
C LEU A 57 -16.04 28.84 -1.90
N ALA A 58 -14.99 29.39 -1.29
CA ALA A 58 -15.08 30.11 -0.01
C ALA A 58 -14.26 31.41 0.02
N PRO A 59 -14.42 32.33 -0.95
CA PRO A 59 -13.56 33.51 -1.10
C PRO A 59 -13.64 34.53 0.06
N ASN A 60 -14.62 34.42 0.96
CA ASN A 60 -14.93 35.42 1.99
C ASN A 60 -14.86 34.95 3.44
N ARG A 61 -14.24 33.81 3.75
CA ARG A 61 -13.95 33.46 5.16
C ARG A 61 -12.53 33.87 5.53
N ALA A 62 -12.42 35.09 6.06
CA ALA A 62 -11.34 35.45 6.96
C ALA A 62 -11.32 34.45 8.13
N ARG A 63 -10.36 33.51 8.12
CA ARG A 63 -9.71 32.81 9.25
C ARG A 63 -9.16 31.48 8.76
N SER A 64 -7.94 31.19 9.17
CA SER A 64 -7.19 29.95 8.96
C SER A 64 -8.07 28.69 8.98
N LEU A 65 -8.52 28.21 7.82
CA LEU A 65 -9.16 26.90 7.73
C LEU A 65 -8.05 25.84 7.82
N SER A 66 -7.87 25.22 8.98
CA SER A 66 -6.96 24.08 9.06
C SER A 66 -7.39 23.02 8.04
N SER A 67 -6.48 22.61 7.16
CA SER A 67 -6.70 21.50 6.24
C SER A 67 -6.46 20.20 7.00
N LEU A 68 -7.32 19.21 6.82
CA LEU A 68 -7.14 17.90 7.44
C LEU A 68 -6.70 16.90 6.37
N MET A 69 -5.52 16.32 6.57
CA MET A 69 -5.06 15.17 5.80
C MET A 69 -5.43 13.89 6.54
N MET A 70 -5.97 12.91 5.81
CA MET A 70 -6.29 11.58 6.31
C MET A 70 -5.67 10.54 5.39
N HIS A 71 -5.00 9.56 5.97
CA HIS A 71 -4.42 8.43 5.26
C HIS A 71 -4.79 7.13 5.96
N SER A 72 -5.41 6.20 5.24
CA SER A 72 -5.84 4.91 5.77
C SER A 72 -4.68 3.92 5.78
N LEU A 73 -4.50 3.21 6.88
CA LEU A 73 -3.41 2.26 7.12
C LEU A 73 -3.95 0.87 7.41
N ASP A 74 -3.33 -0.14 6.79
CA ASP A 74 -3.49 -1.53 7.18
C ASP A 74 -2.70 -1.80 8.48
N LEU A 75 -3.40 -2.29 9.51
CA LEU A 75 -2.82 -2.65 10.80
C LEU A 75 -2.32 -4.09 10.85
N ARG A 76 -2.64 -4.95 9.86
CA ARG A 76 -2.27 -6.38 9.89
C ARG A 76 -0.77 -6.59 10.03
N SER A 77 0.01 -5.90 9.20
CA SER A 77 1.47 -5.96 9.20
C SER A 77 2.12 -5.27 10.40
N ARG A 78 1.36 -4.43 11.13
CA ARG A 78 1.84 -3.67 12.28
C ARG A 78 1.54 -4.35 13.62
N ALA A 79 0.73 -5.40 13.62
CA ALA A 79 0.49 -6.22 14.80
C ALA A 79 1.71 -7.11 15.11
N VAL A 80 1.87 -7.49 16.37
CA VAL A 80 2.90 -8.45 16.80
C VAL A 80 2.25 -9.53 17.66
N PRO A 81 2.13 -10.78 17.15
CA PRO A 81 2.52 -11.21 15.81
C PRO A 81 1.65 -10.57 14.70
N PRO A 82 2.16 -10.43 13.46
CA PRO A 82 1.37 -9.91 12.34
C PRO A 82 0.15 -10.77 12.03
N PHE A 83 -0.95 -10.12 11.64
CA PHE A 83 -2.14 -10.84 11.17
C PHE A 83 -1.94 -11.33 9.73
N SER A 84 -2.53 -12.48 9.40
CA SER A 84 -2.54 -12.99 8.03
C SER A 84 -3.21 -12.00 7.08
N VAL A 85 -2.66 -11.81 5.88
CA VAL A 85 -3.28 -11.03 4.79
C VAL A 85 -4.69 -11.54 4.45
N ASN A 86 -4.93 -12.84 4.67
CA ASN A 86 -6.21 -13.50 4.40
C ASN A 86 -7.17 -13.48 5.61
N CYS A 87 -6.84 -12.79 6.71
CA CYS A 87 -7.73 -12.77 7.86
C CYS A 87 -9.03 -12.02 7.53
N PHE A 88 -10.16 -12.64 7.88
CA PHE A 88 -11.47 -12.02 7.73
C PHE A 88 -11.69 -11.02 8.86
N CYS A 89 -11.36 -9.74 8.62
CA CYS A 89 -11.81 -8.57 9.38
C CYS A 89 -11.18 -7.29 8.82
N ASN A 90 -11.76 -6.14 9.19
CA ASN A 90 -11.21 -4.82 8.86
C ASN A 90 -10.17 -4.39 9.89
N PHE A 91 -8.90 -4.55 9.54
CA PHE A 91 -7.76 -4.05 10.32
C PHE A 91 -7.29 -2.72 9.75
N LEU A 92 -8.16 -1.71 9.76
CA LEU A 92 -7.86 -0.39 9.20
C LEU A 92 -7.82 0.67 10.30
N TRP A 93 -6.87 1.60 10.18
CA TRP A 93 -6.86 2.83 10.98
C TRP A 93 -6.60 4.06 10.11
N ILE A 94 -6.89 5.25 10.64
CA ILE A 94 -6.66 6.51 9.94
C ILE A 94 -5.54 7.29 10.64
N ALA A 95 -4.45 7.51 9.92
CA ALA A 95 -3.48 8.55 10.25
C ALA A 95 -4.08 9.90 9.84
N ALA A 96 -4.31 10.77 10.82
CA ALA A 96 -4.86 12.09 10.57
C ALA A 96 -3.86 13.17 11.00
N GLN A 97 -3.67 14.17 10.14
CA GLN A 97 -2.80 15.31 10.42
C GLN A 97 -3.50 16.60 10.06
N SER A 98 -3.69 17.46 11.06
CA SER A 98 -4.14 18.83 10.85
C SER A 98 -2.98 19.67 10.33
N MET A 99 -3.24 20.43 9.28
CA MET A 99 -2.30 21.31 8.59
C MET A 99 -2.83 22.73 8.64
N ASN A 100 -2.12 23.58 9.37
CA ASN A 100 -2.39 25.01 9.37
C ASN A 100 -2.04 25.59 7.98
N HIS A 101 -2.64 26.72 7.61
CA HIS A 101 -2.38 27.39 6.33
C HIS A 101 -1.02 28.10 6.24
N THR A 102 0.01 27.56 6.89
CA THR A 102 1.39 27.96 6.64
C THR A 102 1.84 27.40 5.29
N ASP A 103 2.69 28.14 4.57
CA ASP A 103 3.32 27.67 3.33
C ASP A 103 4.26 26.50 3.67
N TYR A 104 3.71 25.29 3.71
CA TYR A 104 4.51 24.07 3.75
C TYR A 104 5.06 23.80 2.36
N ASP A 105 6.37 23.61 2.28
CA ASP A 105 6.95 23.04 1.07
C ASP A 105 6.54 21.56 0.94
N GLN A 106 6.94 20.92 -0.17
CA GLN A 106 6.58 19.51 -0.39
C GLN A 106 7.27 18.57 0.60
N ALA A 107 8.52 18.86 0.99
CA ALA A 107 9.28 18.02 1.90
C ALA A 107 8.71 18.04 3.33
N ASP A 108 8.27 19.21 3.79
CA ASP A 108 7.57 19.40 5.06
C ASP A 108 6.28 18.58 5.09
N LEU A 109 5.54 18.61 3.98
CA LEU A 109 4.28 17.91 3.85
C LEU A 109 4.49 16.39 3.95
N VAL A 110 5.43 15.86 3.18
CA VAL A 110 5.80 14.44 3.21
C VAL A 110 6.28 14.02 4.61
N THR A 111 7.10 14.85 5.26
CA THR A 111 7.58 14.61 6.62
C THR A 111 6.41 14.49 7.60
N LYS A 112 5.45 15.42 7.56
CA LYS A 112 4.27 15.37 8.43
C LYS A 112 3.39 14.15 8.19
N VAL A 113 3.27 13.73 6.94
CA VAL A 113 2.55 12.49 6.60
C VAL A 113 3.25 11.29 7.19
N ARG A 114 4.56 11.18 6.97
CA ARG A 114 5.39 10.09 7.49
C ARG A 114 5.30 10.02 9.01
N GLU A 115 5.42 11.15 9.71
CA GLU A 115 5.25 11.22 11.16
C GLU A 115 3.85 10.75 11.59
N SER A 116 2.80 11.20 10.90
CA SER A 116 1.43 10.79 11.24
C SER A 116 1.21 9.29 11.08
N ILE A 117 1.84 8.68 10.07
CA ILE A 117 1.81 7.24 9.82
C ILE A 117 2.63 6.48 10.86
N GLN A 118 3.81 7.00 11.22
CA GLN A 118 4.70 6.38 12.20
C GLN A 118 4.12 6.37 13.62
N ARG A 119 3.22 7.30 13.97
CA ARG A 119 2.51 7.29 15.25
C ARG A 119 1.62 6.06 15.46
N ILE A 120 1.25 5.37 14.39
CA ILE A 120 0.42 4.15 14.41
C ILE A 120 1.36 2.95 14.28
N ASP A 121 2.18 2.72 15.31
CA ASP A 121 3.19 1.67 15.36
C ASP A 121 2.67 0.38 16.03
N GLU A 122 3.55 -0.60 16.22
CA GLU A 122 3.21 -1.83 16.94
C GLU A 122 2.72 -1.56 18.38
N ASN A 123 3.25 -0.54 19.05
CA ASN A 123 2.84 -0.18 20.40
C ASN A 123 1.42 0.40 20.39
N PHE A 124 1.08 1.19 19.37
CA PHE A 124 -0.28 1.64 19.13
C PHE A 124 -1.24 0.46 18.96
N VAL A 125 -0.89 -0.52 18.13
CA VAL A 125 -1.73 -1.72 17.90
C VAL A 125 -1.89 -2.55 19.18
N LYS A 126 -0.81 -2.71 19.96
CA LYS A 126 -0.86 -3.39 21.28
C LYS A 126 -1.80 -2.69 22.25
N ARG A 127 -1.78 -1.34 22.32
CA ARG A 127 -2.71 -0.56 23.18
C ARG A 127 -4.18 -0.72 22.77
N MET A 128 -4.47 -1.05 21.51
CA MET A 128 -5.84 -1.28 21.06
C MET A 128 -6.36 -2.69 21.40
N HIS A 129 -5.48 -3.64 21.74
CA HIS A 129 -5.86 -5.02 22.01
C HIS A 129 -6.53 -5.26 23.38
N GLY A 130 -6.55 -4.24 24.25
CA GLY A 130 -7.10 -4.34 25.62
C GLY A 130 -6.07 -4.85 26.61
#